data_AF-A0A960EJ86-F1
#
_entry.id   AF-A0A960EJ86-F1
#
_cell.length_a   1.000
_cell.length_b   1.000
_cell.length_c   1.000
_cell.angle_alpha   90.00
_cell.angle_beta   90.00
_cell.angle_gamma   90.00
#
_symmetry.space_group_name_H-M   'P 1'
#
loop_
_entity.id
_entity.type
_entity.pdbx_description
1 polymer ?
#
loop_
_entity_poly.entity_id
_entity_poly.type
_entity_poly.pdbx_seq_one_letter_code
_entity_poly.pdbx_strand_id
1 'polypeptide(L)'
;VFTMPEGEKGKDLGTIEDLCRDWARWGLNRGDVVVAVGGGVVTDTAGFAAAVYHRGIPVVHVATTLLAQIDAAIGGKTGVNLPEGKNLVGAFWQPDAVLCDTEVLSTLPPREYRNGLGEMAKYAFLGVDDLPDLALDEAVAACVRCKAEVVASDERESGRRAILNYGHTLGHALETAGAYDLRHGEAVAIGLVYAAELARRLGRIDAARVAEHRRVVGGYDLPMSLPEGSDPEELLELFARDKKAVAGLTFVLDGPDGVEPVRVEDRRLLLDALEEMR
;
A
#
# COMPACT_ATOMS: atom_id res chain seq x y z
N VAL A 1 -5.50 -27.93 -1.93
CA VAL A 1 -5.53 -26.58 -1.31
C VAL A 1 -4.41 -26.54 -0.30
N PHE A 2 -3.54 -25.54 -0.39
CA PHE A 2 -2.46 -25.31 0.57
C PHE A 2 -2.86 -24.09 1.40
N THR A 3 -2.64 -24.14 2.70
CA THR A 3 -3.09 -23.11 3.64
C THR A 3 -1.89 -22.46 4.31
N MET A 4 -2.02 -21.18 4.65
CA MET A 4 -1.05 -20.45 5.47
C MET A 4 -1.74 -19.85 6.70
N PRO A 5 -1.00 -19.47 7.75
CA PRO A 5 -1.57 -18.76 8.89
C PRO A 5 -2.27 -17.46 8.47
N GLU A 6 -3.34 -17.10 9.18
CA GLU A 6 -4.11 -15.90 8.91
C GLU A 6 -3.35 -14.63 9.30
N GLY A 7 -3.47 -13.59 8.46
CA GLY A 7 -2.96 -12.26 8.71
C GLY A 7 -1.44 -12.14 8.63
N GLU A 8 -0.92 -11.00 9.08
CA GLU A 8 0.48 -10.62 8.91
C GLU A 8 1.47 -11.59 9.58
N LYS A 9 1.02 -12.38 10.56
CA LYS A 9 1.83 -13.42 11.22
C LYS A 9 2.21 -14.56 10.29
N GLY A 10 1.43 -14.84 9.25
CA GLY A 10 1.76 -15.83 8.23
C GLY A 10 2.69 -15.31 7.15
N LYS A 11 3.07 -14.03 7.20
CA LYS A 11 3.87 -13.39 6.16
C LYS A 11 5.36 -13.43 6.52
N ASP A 12 5.92 -14.64 6.57
CA ASP A 12 7.32 -14.89 6.93
C ASP A 12 7.99 -15.94 6.02
N LEU A 13 9.32 -16.07 6.15
CA LEU A 13 10.09 -17.06 5.37
C LEU A 13 9.76 -18.51 5.73
N GLY A 14 9.25 -18.79 6.94
CA GLY A 14 8.84 -20.13 7.34
C GLY A 14 7.64 -20.61 6.51
N THR A 15 6.68 -19.72 6.28
CA THR A 15 5.52 -19.99 5.43
C THR A 15 5.92 -20.25 3.98
N ILE A 16 6.95 -19.56 3.47
CA ILE A 16 7.50 -19.85 2.13
C ILE A 16 8.11 -21.25 2.07
N GLU A 17 8.87 -21.65 3.10
CA GLU A 17 9.42 -23.01 3.19
C GLU A 17 8.32 -24.07 3.22
N ASP A 18 7.29 -23.88 4.05
CA ASP A 18 6.18 -24.80 4.20
C ASP A 18 5.40 -24.98 2.89
N LEU A 19 5.06 -23.88 2.20
CA LEU A 19 4.40 -23.93 0.89
C LEU A 19 5.25 -24.68 -0.13
N CYS A 20 6.55 -24.37 -0.23
CA CYS A 20 7.45 -25.03 -1.17
C CYS A 20 7.61 -26.54 -0.88
N ARG A 21 7.64 -26.93 0.40
CA ARG A 21 7.70 -28.34 0.82
C ARG A 21 6.42 -29.08 0.43
N ASP A 22 5.27 -28.46 0.65
CA ASP A 22 3.99 -29.07 0.32
C ASP A 22 3.78 -29.21 -1.19
N TRP A 23 4.19 -28.21 -1.97
CA TRP A 23 4.21 -28.28 -3.43
C TRP A 23 5.12 -29.41 -3.94
N ALA A 24 6.32 -29.54 -3.36
CA ALA A 24 7.26 -30.61 -3.72
C ALA A 24 6.73 -32.01 -3.37
N ARG A 25 6.08 -32.17 -2.21
CA ARG A 25 5.44 -33.45 -1.81
C ARG A 25 4.27 -33.81 -2.70
N TRP A 26 3.50 -32.80 -3.12
CA TRP A 26 2.37 -32.98 -4.04
C TRP A 26 2.81 -33.31 -5.47
N GLY A 27 4.00 -32.87 -5.87
CA GLY A 27 4.56 -33.10 -7.20
C GLY A 27 4.32 -31.92 -8.17
N LEU A 28 4.18 -30.71 -7.64
CA LEU A 28 4.04 -29.49 -8.44
C LEU A 28 5.31 -29.26 -9.27
N ASN A 29 5.15 -29.03 -10.57
CA ASN A 29 6.25 -28.89 -11.53
C ASN A 29 6.22 -27.52 -12.23
N ARG A 30 7.20 -27.25 -13.09
CA ARG A 30 7.38 -25.93 -13.74
C ARG A 30 6.26 -25.53 -14.70
N GLY A 31 5.47 -26.49 -15.18
CA GLY A 31 4.32 -26.24 -16.05
C GLY A 31 3.02 -26.00 -15.29
N ASP A 32 3.00 -26.16 -13.97
CA ASP A 32 1.82 -25.93 -13.14
C ASP A 32 1.72 -24.45 -12.75
N VAL A 33 0.52 -24.04 -12.34
CA VAL A 33 0.20 -22.68 -11.90
C VAL A 33 -0.22 -22.65 -10.44
N VAL A 34 0.29 -21.68 -9.68
CA VAL A 34 -0.20 -21.38 -8.33
C VAL A 34 -1.36 -20.40 -8.45
N VAL A 35 -2.50 -20.72 -7.84
CA VAL A 35 -3.63 -19.78 -7.73
C VAL A 35 -3.71 -19.30 -6.29
N ALA A 36 -3.33 -18.04 -6.07
CA ALA A 36 -3.36 -17.40 -4.76
C ALA A 36 -4.73 -16.76 -4.54
N VAL A 37 -5.52 -17.30 -3.60
CA VAL A 37 -6.88 -16.83 -3.30
C VAL A 37 -6.90 -16.17 -1.93
N GLY A 38 -7.03 -14.85 -1.88
CA GLY A 38 -7.04 -14.12 -0.61
C GLY A 38 -6.80 -12.61 -0.75
N GLY A 39 -6.56 -11.96 0.38
CA GLY A 39 -6.13 -10.56 0.42
C GLY A 39 -4.63 -10.40 0.12
N GLY A 40 -4.13 -9.18 0.34
CA GLY A 40 -2.74 -8.79 0.02
C GLY A 40 -1.70 -9.71 0.64
N VAL A 41 -1.86 -10.12 1.90
CA VAL A 41 -0.92 -11.04 2.57
C VAL A 41 -0.77 -12.36 1.81
N VAL A 42 -1.88 -12.94 1.32
CA VAL A 42 -1.87 -14.21 0.62
C VAL A 42 -1.25 -14.06 -0.77
N THR A 43 -1.63 -13.02 -1.52
CA THR A 43 -1.08 -12.78 -2.86
C THR A 43 0.41 -12.48 -2.82
N ASP A 44 0.85 -11.72 -1.80
CA ASP A 44 2.24 -11.34 -1.59
C ASP A 44 3.11 -12.55 -1.16
N THR A 45 2.60 -13.38 -0.26
CA THR A 45 3.33 -14.58 0.20
C THR A 45 3.38 -15.65 -0.89
N ALA A 46 2.24 -15.95 -1.53
CA ALA A 46 2.16 -16.97 -2.56
C ALA A 46 2.89 -16.56 -3.85
N GLY A 47 2.86 -15.27 -4.20
CA GLY A 47 3.65 -14.73 -5.30
C GLY A 47 5.15 -14.95 -5.08
N PHE A 48 5.62 -14.81 -3.84
CA PHE A 48 7.05 -14.90 -3.54
C PHE A 48 7.48 -16.35 -3.52
N ALA A 49 6.66 -17.23 -2.94
CA ALA A 49 6.83 -18.66 -3.03
C ALA A 49 6.88 -19.12 -4.49
N ALA A 50 5.99 -18.63 -5.36
CA ALA A 50 6.00 -18.94 -6.79
C ALA A 50 7.25 -18.39 -7.50
N ALA A 51 7.75 -17.21 -7.11
CA ALA A 51 8.96 -16.62 -7.68
C ALA A 51 10.22 -17.46 -7.40
N VAL A 52 10.30 -18.08 -6.21
CA VAL A 52 11.49 -18.83 -5.79
C VAL A 52 11.38 -20.34 -6.06
N TYR A 53 10.16 -20.89 -6.06
CA TYR A 53 9.95 -22.31 -6.31
C TYR A 53 10.31 -22.65 -7.76
N HIS A 54 11.14 -23.68 -7.95
CA HIS A 54 11.76 -24.00 -9.24
C HIS A 54 12.44 -22.83 -9.98
N ARG A 55 12.80 -21.75 -9.26
CA ARG A 55 13.31 -20.47 -9.80
C ARG A 55 12.28 -19.70 -10.64
N GLY A 56 11.01 -19.85 -10.32
CA GLY A 56 9.91 -19.16 -10.98
C GLY A 56 8.92 -20.12 -11.61
N ILE A 57 7.69 -20.06 -11.15
CA ILE A 57 6.53 -20.70 -11.77
C ILE A 57 5.39 -19.69 -11.95
N PRO A 58 4.46 -19.95 -12.89
CA PRO A 58 3.27 -19.13 -13.07
C PRO A 58 2.46 -18.95 -11.78
N VAL A 59 1.94 -17.75 -11.57
CA VAL A 59 1.01 -17.44 -10.48
C VAL A 59 -0.15 -16.60 -10.98
N VAL A 60 -1.35 -16.91 -10.52
CA VAL A 60 -2.56 -16.13 -10.72
C VAL A 60 -3.07 -15.67 -9.37
N HIS A 61 -3.51 -14.42 -9.27
CA HIS A 61 -4.10 -13.87 -8.05
C HIS A 61 -5.61 -13.77 -8.18
N VAL A 62 -6.33 -14.27 -7.18
CA VAL A 62 -7.76 -14.06 -6.98
C VAL A 62 -7.88 -13.20 -5.73
N ALA A 63 -8.03 -11.89 -5.94
CA ALA A 63 -7.99 -10.89 -4.89
C ALA A 63 -9.35 -10.79 -4.18
N THR A 64 -9.38 -11.09 -2.89
CA THR A 64 -10.64 -11.19 -2.12
C THR A 64 -10.85 -10.04 -1.12
N THR A 65 -9.96 -9.05 -1.10
CA THR A 65 -10.13 -7.83 -0.33
C THR A 65 -10.07 -6.63 -1.26
N LEU A 66 -10.79 -5.55 -0.93
CA LEU A 66 -10.78 -4.34 -1.76
C LEU A 66 -9.36 -3.82 -1.98
N LEU A 67 -8.56 -3.79 -0.90
CA LEU A 67 -7.14 -3.42 -0.95
C LEU A 67 -6.33 -4.28 -1.92
N ALA A 68 -6.56 -5.59 -1.95
CA ALA A 68 -5.87 -6.47 -2.89
C ALA A 68 -6.32 -6.22 -4.33
N GLN A 69 -7.63 -6.00 -4.55
CA GLN A 69 -8.22 -5.81 -5.86
C GLN A 69 -7.75 -4.53 -6.56
N ILE A 70 -7.48 -3.46 -5.81
CA ILE A 70 -7.08 -2.16 -6.37
C ILE A 70 -5.59 -1.87 -6.23
N ASP A 71 -4.88 -2.62 -5.38
CA ASP A 71 -3.49 -2.33 -5.07
C ASP A 71 -2.66 -3.62 -4.88
N ALA A 72 -2.75 -4.30 -3.74
CA ALA A 72 -1.72 -5.25 -3.32
C ALA A 72 -1.47 -6.43 -4.29
N ALA A 73 -2.48 -6.89 -5.04
CA ALA A 73 -2.31 -7.98 -6.01
C ALA A 73 -1.70 -7.52 -7.35
N ILE A 74 -1.44 -6.22 -7.54
CA ILE A 74 -1.08 -5.64 -8.83
C ILE A 74 0.35 -5.10 -8.81
N GLY A 75 1.10 -5.41 -9.86
CA GLY A 75 2.41 -4.84 -10.15
C GLY A 75 3.60 -5.60 -9.58
N GLY A 76 3.41 -6.86 -9.21
CA GLY A 76 4.45 -7.87 -9.05
C GLY A 76 5.43 -7.67 -7.89
N LYS A 77 5.21 -6.70 -7.00
CA LYS A 77 5.95 -6.64 -5.74
C LYS A 77 5.44 -7.79 -4.89
N THR A 78 6.32 -8.74 -4.60
CA THR A 78 5.99 -9.93 -3.83
C THR A 78 7.02 -10.18 -2.74
N GLY A 79 6.61 -10.54 -1.52
CA GLY A 79 7.56 -10.73 -0.43
C GLY A 79 6.94 -11.06 0.92
N VAL A 80 7.83 -11.18 1.89
CA VAL A 80 7.53 -11.51 3.28
C VAL A 80 8.28 -10.59 4.23
N ASN A 81 7.87 -10.61 5.50
CA ASN A 81 8.46 -9.80 6.55
C ASN A 81 9.63 -10.51 7.21
N LEU A 82 10.53 -9.71 7.78
CA LEU A 82 11.51 -10.14 8.76
C LEU A 82 11.18 -9.52 10.12
N PRO A 83 11.72 -10.06 11.23
CA PRO A 83 11.63 -9.39 12.54
C PRO A 83 12.12 -7.93 12.51
N GLU A 84 13.06 -7.62 11.60
CA GLU A 84 13.64 -6.29 11.41
C GLU A 84 12.76 -5.34 10.59
N GLY A 85 11.74 -5.83 9.87
CA GLY A 85 10.86 -4.96 9.10
C GLY A 85 9.99 -5.67 8.08
N LYS A 86 8.95 -4.95 7.62
CA LYS A 86 8.00 -5.43 6.62
C LYS A 86 8.61 -5.46 5.22
N ASN A 87 8.20 -6.44 4.41
CA ASN A 87 8.51 -6.54 2.98
C ASN A 87 10.01 -6.48 2.61
N LEU A 88 10.90 -6.78 3.55
CA LEU A 88 12.35 -6.66 3.34
C LEU A 88 12.92 -7.76 2.44
N VAL A 89 12.25 -8.90 2.35
CA VAL A 89 12.67 -10.05 1.54
C VAL A 89 11.58 -10.38 0.54
N GLY A 90 11.92 -10.34 -0.74
CA GLY A 90 10.95 -10.53 -1.80
C GLY A 90 11.55 -10.54 -3.19
N ALA A 91 10.68 -10.45 -4.19
CA ALA A 91 11.01 -10.38 -5.60
C ALA A 91 10.06 -9.42 -6.33
N PHE A 92 10.47 -8.99 -7.52
CA PHE A 92 9.54 -8.48 -8.53
C PHE A 92 9.15 -9.66 -9.42
N TRP A 93 7.94 -10.19 -9.24
CA TRP A 93 7.39 -11.35 -9.94
C TRP A 93 5.94 -11.07 -10.35
N GLN A 94 5.68 -10.89 -11.64
CA GLN A 94 4.34 -10.56 -12.13
C GLN A 94 3.44 -11.80 -12.11
N PRO A 95 2.18 -11.67 -11.69
CA PRO A 95 1.19 -12.70 -11.93
C PRO A 95 0.78 -12.73 -13.41
N ASP A 96 0.41 -13.91 -13.91
CA ASP A 96 -0.14 -14.09 -15.26
C ASP A 96 -1.53 -13.44 -15.39
N ALA A 97 -2.29 -13.37 -14.29
CA ALA A 97 -3.57 -12.70 -14.21
C ALA A 97 -3.91 -12.30 -12.76
N VAL A 98 -4.73 -11.24 -12.63
CA VAL A 98 -5.38 -10.84 -11.38
C VAL A 98 -6.88 -10.84 -11.62
N LEU A 99 -7.62 -11.61 -10.83
CA LEU A 99 -9.08 -11.68 -10.86
C LEU A 99 -9.64 -10.90 -9.67
N CYS A 100 -10.46 -9.90 -9.96
CA CYS A 100 -11.13 -9.04 -8.99
C CYS A 100 -12.64 -9.23 -9.10
N ASP A 101 -13.15 -10.34 -8.57
CA ASP A 101 -14.58 -10.54 -8.40
C ASP A 101 -15.06 -9.70 -7.20
N THR A 102 -15.86 -8.67 -7.44
CA THR A 102 -16.32 -7.75 -6.40
C THR A 102 -17.44 -8.33 -5.54
N GLU A 103 -18.11 -9.40 -5.97
CA GLU A 103 -19.17 -10.05 -5.17
C GLU A 103 -18.59 -10.61 -3.87
N VAL A 104 -17.34 -11.09 -3.89
CA VAL A 104 -16.67 -11.62 -2.68
C VAL A 104 -16.52 -10.57 -1.57
N LEU A 105 -16.52 -9.28 -1.92
CA LEU A 105 -16.41 -8.17 -0.97
C LEU A 105 -17.64 -8.07 -0.07
N SER A 106 -18.78 -8.65 -0.45
CA SER A 106 -19.98 -8.68 0.40
C SER A 106 -19.78 -9.50 1.68
N THR A 107 -18.76 -10.35 1.72
CA THR A 107 -18.39 -11.17 2.89
C THR A 107 -17.25 -10.59 3.70
N LEU A 108 -16.62 -9.50 3.21
CA LEU A 108 -15.46 -8.90 3.84
C LEU A 108 -15.86 -8.16 5.13
N PRO A 109 -15.12 -8.32 6.24
CA PRO A 109 -15.40 -7.55 7.45
C PRO A 109 -15.39 -6.04 7.15
N PRO A 110 -16.32 -5.25 7.72
CA PRO A 110 -16.43 -3.82 7.39
C PRO A 110 -15.13 -3.03 7.58
N ARG A 111 -14.33 -3.39 8.60
CA ARG A 111 -13.03 -2.75 8.83
C ARG A 111 -12.00 -3.07 7.74
N GLU A 112 -12.03 -4.27 7.16
CA GLU A 112 -11.16 -4.64 6.04
C GLU A 112 -11.64 -4.04 4.71
N TYR A 113 -12.94 -3.81 4.56
CA TYR A 113 -13.45 -3.00 3.45
C TYR A 113 -12.96 -1.55 3.55
N ARG A 114 -13.09 -0.94 4.74
CA ARG A 114 -12.56 0.41 5.04
C ARG A 114 -11.05 0.50 4.81
N ASN A 115 -10.30 -0.55 5.14
CA ASN A 115 -8.87 -0.64 4.84
C ASN A 115 -8.57 -0.45 3.33
N GLY A 116 -9.40 -0.97 2.43
CA GLY A 116 -9.26 -0.70 1.00
C GLY A 116 -9.64 0.72 0.59
N LEU A 117 -10.58 1.38 1.28
CA LEU A 117 -11.01 2.74 0.97
C LEU A 117 -9.88 3.77 1.12
N GLY A 118 -8.91 3.54 2.00
CA GLY A 118 -7.75 4.42 2.15
C GLY A 118 -6.90 4.51 0.88
N GLU A 119 -6.67 3.38 0.22
CA GLU A 119 -5.98 3.37 -1.08
C GLU A 119 -6.86 3.92 -2.20
N MET A 120 -8.17 3.71 -2.13
CA MET A 120 -9.09 4.32 -3.08
C MET A 120 -9.07 5.86 -2.98
N ALA A 121 -9.00 6.41 -1.78
CA ALA A 121 -8.81 7.84 -1.55
C ALA A 121 -7.47 8.34 -2.14
N LYS A 122 -6.39 7.55 -2.05
CA LYS A 122 -5.10 7.87 -2.70
C LYS A 122 -5.27 8.02 -4.21
N TYR A 123 -5.99 7.10 -4.88
CA TYR A 123 -6.18 7.14 -6.32
C TYR A 123 -6.91 8.38 -6.83
N ALA A 124 -7.78 8.99 -6.02
CA ALA A 124 -8.39 10.28 -6.35
C ALA A 124 -7.35 11.38 -6.58
N PHE A 125 -6.24 11.38 -5.83
CA PHE A 125 -5.14 12.34 -6.03
C PHE A 125 -4.14 11.92 -7.11
N LEU A 126 -4.26 10.69 -7.63
CA LEU A 126 -3.45 10.18 -8.74
C LEU A 126 -4.18 10.28 -10.09
N GLY A 127 -5.29 11.02 -10.14
CA GLY A 127 -6.04 11.31 -11.37
C GLY A 127 -7.19 10.34 -11.65
N VAL A 128 -7.70 9.64 -10.63
CA VAL A 128 -8.93 8.83 -10.76
C VAL A 128 -10.12 9.61 -10.21
N ASP A 129 -10.82 10.30 -11.10
CA ASP A 129 -11.94 11.17 -10.73
C ASP A 129 -13.23 10.38 -10.41
N ASP A 130 -14.14 11.02 -9.69
CA ASP A 130 -15.53 10.58 -9.44
C ASP A 130 -15.69 9.18 -8.80
N LEU A 131 -14.63 8.64 -8.16
CA LEU A 131 -14.65 7.32 -7.52
C LEU A 131 -15.86 7.03 -6.62
N PRO A 132 -16.36 7.97 -5.79
CA PRO A 132 -17.54 7.74 -4.94
C PRO A 132 -18.86 7.56 -5.72
N ASP A 133 -18.93 8.05 -6.95
CA ASP A 133 -20.14 8.05 -7.77
C ASP A 133 -20.20 6.84 -8.74
N LEU A 134 -19.09 6.11 -8.88
CA LEU A 134 -18.98 4.93 -9.74
C LEU A 134 -19.58 3.68 -9.09
N ALA A 135 -20.05 2.74 -9.92
CA ALA A 135 -20.31 1.39 -9.44
C ALA A 135 -19.00 0.76 -8.95
N LEU A 136 -19.08 -0.14 -7.96
CA LEU A 136 -17.88 -0.72 -7.32
C LEU A 136 -16.90 -1.34 -8.33
N ASP A 137 -17.42 -2.09 -9.30
CA ASP A 137 -16.61 -2.73 -10.35
C ASP A 137 -15.89 -1.70 -11.23
N GLU A 138 -16.56 -0.59 -11.52
CA GLU A 138 -16.02 0.52 -12.31
C GLU A 138 -14.95 1.29 -11.53
N ALA A 139 -15.17 1.53 -10.23
CA ALA A 139 -14.20 2.14 -9.34
C ALA A 139 -12.94 1.26 -9.20
N VAL A 140 -13.12 -0.05 -8.97
CA VAL A 140 -12.02 -1.03 -8.94
C VAL A 140 -11.26 -1.01 -10.26
N ALA A 141 -11.95 -1.11 -11.40
CA ALA A 141 -11.32 -1.07 -12.71
C ALA A 141 -10.56 0.24 -12.98
N ALA A 142 -11.08 1.38 -12.52
CA ALA A 142 -10.42 2.67 -12.67
C ALA A 142 -9.11 2.76 -11.86
N CYS A 143 -9.12 2.31 -10.61
CA CYS A 143 -7.93 2.20 -9.78
C CYS A 143 -6.89 1.24 -10.39
N VAL A 144 -7.35 0.07 -10.87
CA VAL A 144 -6.50 -0.92 -11.56
C VAL A 144 -5.83 -0.31 -12.79
N ARG A 145 -6.57 0.43 -13.63
CA ARG A 145 -6.00 1.10 -14.81
C ARG A 145 -4.93 2.11 -14.41
N CYS A 146 -5.21 2.98 -13.44
CA CYS A 146 -4.24 3.95 -12.94
C CYS A 146 -2.95 3.27 -12.45
N LYS A 147 -3.08 2.23 -11.61
CA LYS A 147 -1.91 1.49 -11.13
C LYS A 147 -1.15 0.77 -12.24
N ALA A 148 -1.86 0.11 -13.15
CA ALA A 148 -1.25 -0.61 -14.26
C ALA A 148 -0.44 0.34 -15.16
N GLU A 149 -0.95 1.54 -15.46
CA GLU A 149 -0.23 2.56 -16.22
C GLU A 149 1.05 3.00 -15.52
N VAL A 150 0.97 3.27 -14.21
CA VAL A 150 2.14 3.67 -13.41
C VAL A 150 3.17 2.54 -13.35
N VAL A 151 2.75 1.30 -13.09
CA VAL A 151 3.64 0.12 -13.05
C VAL A 151 4.27 -0.15 -14.41
N ALA A 152 3.51 -0.06 -15.51
CA ALA A 152 4.02 -0.29 -16.86
C ALA A 152 5.09 0.76 -17.23
N SER A 153 4.99 1.98 -16.70
CA SER A 153 6.00 3.02 -16.91
C SER A 153 7.27 2.85 -16.08
N ASP A 154 7.21 2.12 -14.95
CA ASP A 154 8.33 1.95 -14.01
C ASP A 154 8.13 0.72 -13.12
N GLU A 155 8.38 -0.47 -13.67
CA GLU A 155 8.11 -1.74 -12.99
C GLU A 155 8.91 -1.91 -11.70
N ARG A 156 10.16 -1.45 -11.65
CA ARG A 156 11.07 -1.67 -10.52
C ARG A 156 11.15 -0.50 -9.54
N GLU A 157 10.26 0.48 -9.67
CA GLU A 157 10.17 1.63 -8.76
C GLU A 157 11.47 2.43 -8.65
N SER A 158 12.00 2.82 -9.81
CA SER A 158 13.21 3.64 -9.93
C SER A 158 12.94 5.11 -10.20
N GLY A 159 11.67 5.49 -10.42
CA GLY A 159 11.25 6.85 -10.75
C GLY A 159 9.75 7.05 -10.51
N ARG A 160 8.96 7.08 -11.60
CA ARG A 160 7.53 7.46 -11.55
C ARG A 160 6.68 6.62 -10.60
N ARG A 161 6.98 5.34 -10.41
CA ARG A 161 6.16 4.47 -9.54
C ARG A 161 6.18 4.90 -8.07
N ALA A 162 7.15 5.73 -7.67
CA ALA A 162 7.20 6.33 -6.35
C ALA A 162 5.93 7.12 -5.98
N ILE A 163 5.17 7.65 -6.95
CA ILE A 163 3.91 8.38 -6.67
C ILE A 163 2.86 7.50 -5.97
N LEU A 164 2.93 6.17 -6.15
CA LEU A 164 2.03 5.24 -5.46
C LEU A 164 2.26 5.22 -3.94
N ASN A 165 3.38 5.78 -3.46
CA ASN A 165 3.67 5.93 -2.04
C ASN A 165 3.12 7.26 -1.46
N TYR A 166 2.18 7.92 -2.15
CA TYR A 166 1.51 9.11 -1.61
C TYR A 166 0.80 8.77 -0.30
N GLY A 167 1.07 9.55 0.75
CA GLY A 167 0.62 9.29 2.13
C GLY A 167 1.37 8.19 2.89
N HIS A 168 2.18 7.35 2.24
CA HIS A 168 2.76 6.16 2.88
C HIS A 168 3.88 6.47 3.90
N THR A 169 4.60 7.58 3.75
CA THR A 169 5.70 7.91 4.69
C THR A 169 5.19 8.07 6.13
N LEU A 170 4.11 8.82 6.35
CA LEU A 170 3.48 8.89 7.67
C LEU A 170 2.67 7.63 7.98
N GLY A 171 2.00 7.05 6.98
CA GLY A 171 1.23 5.82 7.17
C GLY A 171 2.04 4.69 7.80
N HIS A 172 3.21 4.37 7.23
CA HIS A 172 4.10 3.34 7.77
C HIS A 172 4.65 3.68 9.16
N ALA A 173 4.92 4.96 9.44
CA ALA A 173 5.36 5.41 10.76
C ALA A 173 4.26 5.19 11.81
N LEU A 174 3.01 5.54 11.49
CA LEU A 174 1.85 5.33 12.37
C LEU A 174 1.58 3.84 12.60
N GLU A 175 1.66 3.02 11.55
CA GLU A 175 1.56 1.57 11.69
C GLU A 175 2.62 1.01 12.64
N THR A 176 3.87 1.48 12.52
CA THR A 176 4.98 1.01 13.35
C THR A 176 4.83 1.47 14.81
N ALA A 177 4.57 2.76 15.04
CA ALA A 177 4.41 3.33 16.38
C ALA A 177 3.19 2.75 17.11
N GLY A 178 2.08 2.56 16.41
CA GLY A 178 0.84 1.98 16.95
C GLY A 178 0.82 0.46 17.01
N ALA A 179 1.96 -0.21 16.79
CA ALA A 179 2.06 -1.68 16.75
C ALA A 179 0.99 -2.35 15.86
N TYR A 180 0.69 -1.73 14.72
CA TYR A 180 -0.28 -2.16 13.70
C TYR A 180 -1.74 -2.22 14.18
N ASP A 181 -2.11 -1.40 15.17
CA ASP A 181 -3.51 -1.24 15.58
C ASP A 181 -4.35 -0.61 14.47
N LEU A 182 -3.82 0.43 13.80
CA LEU A 182 -4.42 0.98 12.57
C LEU A 182 -4.27 -0.01 11.42
N ARG A 183 -5.32 -0.12 10.61
CA ARG A 183 -5.21 -0.75 9.29
C ARG A 183 -4.44 0.12 8.33
N HIS A 184 -3.78 -0.50 7.35
CA HIS A 184 -2.96 0.16 6.35
C HIS A 184 -3.66 1.37 5.72
N GLY A 185 -4.88 1.21 5.20
CA GLY A 185 -5.64 2.31 4.61
C GLY A 185 -6.08 3.39 5.60
N GLU A 186 -6.28 3.05 6.88
CA GLU A 186 -6.54 4.04 7.93
C GLU A 186 -5.29 4.92 8.15
N ALA A 187 -4.11 4.31 8.19
CA ALA A 187 -2.85 5.02 8.33
C ALA A 187 -2.49 5.85 7.08
N VAL A 188 -2.69 5.30 5.87
CA VAL A 188 -2.51 6.01 4.59
C VAL A 188 -3.42 7.22 4.51
N ALA A 189 -4.69 7.13 4.95
CA ALA A 189 -5.62 8.26 4.96
C ALA A 189 -5.11 9.46 5.78
N ILE A 190 -4.59 9.21 6.99
CA ILE A 190 -3.95 10.24 7.81
C ILE A 190 -2.71 10.79 7.10
N GLY A 191 -1.93 9.90 6.48
CA GLY A 191 -0.76 10.25 5.71
C GLY A 191 -1.03 11.15 4.49
N LEU A 192 -2.17 10.95 3.79
CA LEU A 192 -2.58 11.79 2.66
C LEU A 192 -2.85 13.23 3.11
N VAL A 193 -3.54 13.40 4.24
CA VAL A 193 -3.85 14.72 4.79
C VAL A 193 -2.58 15.40 5.33
N TYR A 194 -1.68 14.65 5.97
CA TYR A 194 -0.37 15.16 6.38
C TYR A 194 0.49 15.61 5.19
N ALA A 195 0.54 14.81 4.12
CA ALA A 195 1.29 15.14 2.92
C ALA A 195 0.76 16.43 2.26
N ALA A 196 -0.56 16.63 2.26
CA ALA A 196 -1.18 17.88 1.79
C ALA A 196 -0.78 19.08 2.67
N GLU A 197 -0.81 18.93 3.99
CA GLU A 197 -0.43 20.01 4.91
C GLU A 197 1.06 20.39 4.77
N LEU A 198 1.93 19.39 4.61
CA LEU A 198 3.34 19.60 4.33
C LEU A 198 3.54 20.30 2.97
N ALA A 199 2.82 19.87 1.93
CA ALA A 199 2.86 20.51 0.62
C ALA A 199 2.42 21.98 0.67
N ARG A 200 1.38 22.30 1.46
CA ARG A 200 0.91 23.68 1.69
C ARG A 200 1.97 24.55 2.36
N ARG A 201 2.64 24.02 3.38
CA ARG A 201 3.73 24.72 4.09
C ARG A 201 4.95 24.97 3.20
N LEU A 202 5.18 24.10 2.22
CA LEU A 202 6.20 24.26 1.18
C LEU A 202 5.74 25.18 0.02
N GLY A 203 4.52 25.71 0.06
CA GLY A 203 3.96 26.59 -0.98
C GLY A 203 3.63 25.88 -2.29
N ARG A 204 3.52 24.55 -2.29
CA ARG A 204 3.22 23.73 -3.48
C ARG A 204 1.74 23.70 -3.82
N ILE A 205 0.89 23.73 -2.79
CA ILE A 205 -0.57 23.76 -2.91
C ILE A 205 -1.13 24.83 -1.96
N ASP A 206 -2.38 25.23 -2.19
CA ASP A 206 -3.06 26.21 -1.35
C ASP A 206 -3.96 25.56 -0.29
N ALA A 207 -4.60 26.38 0.54
CA ALA A 207 -5.52 25.92 1.57
C ALA A 207 -6.78 25.27 1.00
N ALA A 208 -7.21 25.65 -0.21
CA ALA A 208 -8.37 25.05 -0.87
C ALA A 208 -8.07 23.60 -1.27
N ARG A 209 -6.86 23.33 -1.78
CA ARG A 209 -6.42 21.98 -2.12
C ARG A 209 -6.24 21.10 -0.88
N VAL A 210 -5.79 21.64 0.25
CA VAL A 210 -5.79 20.89 1.53
C VAL A 210 -7.22 20.57 2.00
N ALA A 211 -8.15 21.52 1.88
CA ALA A 211 -9.56 21.29 2.21
C ALA A 211 -10.18 20.20 1.32
N GLU A 212 -9.80 20.15 0.04
CA GLU A 212 -10.17 19.07 -0.86
C GLU A 212 -9.62 17.71 -0.40
N HIS A 213 -8.37 17.63 0.07
CA HIS A 213 -7.83 16.38 0.62
C HIS A 213 -8.67 15.86 1.77
N ARG A 214 -9.01 16.76 2.72
CA ARG A 214 -9.88 16.42 3.86
C ARG A 214 -11.29 16.01 3.41
N ARG A 215 -11.85 16.66 2.38
CA ARG A 215 -13.16 16.31 1.84
C ARG A 215 -13.18 14.92 1.19
N VAL A 216 -12.17 14.60 0.38
CA VAL A 216 -12.06 13.28 -0.28
C VAL A 216 -11.87 12.18 0.76
N VAL A 217 -10.93 12.33 1.69
CA VAL A 217 -10.69 11.33 2.74
C VAL A 217 -11.92 11.19 3.67
N GLY A 218 -12.53 12.32 4.05
CA GLY A 218 -13.74 12.33 4.87
C GLY A 218 -14.97 11.70 4.19
N GLY A 219 -15.04 11.73 2.85
CA GLY A 219 -16.09 11.06 2.08
C GLY A 219 -16.12 9.54 2.26
N TYR A 220 -15.00 8.94 2.69
CA TYR A 220 -14.87 7.51 2.97
C TYR A 220 -14.98 7.16 4.47
N ASP A 221 -15.31 8.13 5.34
CA ASP A 221 -15.36 7.92 6.80
C ASP A 221 -14.04 7.35 7.36
N LEU A 222 -12.92 7.90 6.88
CA LEU A 222 -11.56 7.53 7.28
C LEU A 222 -10.98 8.52 8.30
N PRO A 223 -10.05 8.07 9.16
CA PRO A 223 -9.37 8.97 10.08
C PRO A 223 -8.48 9.95 9.32
N MET A 224 -8.43 11.19 9.82
CA MET A 224 -7.69 12.31 9.22
C MET A 224 -6.80 13.05 10.23
N SER A 225 -6.72 12.57 11.46
CA SER A 225 -5.94 13.15 12.55
C SER A 225 -5.00 12.10 13.11
N LEU A 226 -3.92 12.54 13.75
CA LEU A 226 -3.04 11.64 14.48
C LEU A 226 -3.84 10.93 15.59
N PRO A 227 -3.60 9.62 15.81
CA PRO A 227 -4.16 8.92 16.95
C PRO A 227 -3.80 9.62 18.27
N GLU A 228 -4.71 9.60 19.23
CA GLU A 228 -4.46 10.17 20.56
C GLU A 228 -3.22 9.52 21.19
N GLY A 229 -2.34 10.36 21.75
CA GLY A 229 -1.07 9.90 22.35
C GLY A 229 0.08 9.70 21.36
N SER A 230 -0.10 9.96 20.07
CA SER A 230 1.00 9.96 19.10
C SER A 230 2.05 11.02 19.44
N ASP A 231 3.33 10.63 19.43
CA ASP A 231 4.47 11.54 19.61
C ASP A 231 5.05 11.95 18.23
N PRO A 232 4.91 13.21 17.79
CA PRO A 232 5.49 13.71 16.55
C PRO A 232 7.00 13.48 16.44
N GLU A 233 7.72 13.49 17.56
CA GLU A 233 9.17 13.26 17.55
C GLU A 233 9.51 11.81 17.26
N GLU A 234 8.79 10.86 17.87
CA GLU A 234 8.91 9.43 17.55
C GLU A 234 8.58 9.16 16.08
N LEU A 235 7.49 9.73 15.56
CA LEU A 235 7.10 9.57 14.15
C LEU A 235 8.17 10.08 13.19
N LEU A 236 8.81 11.21 13.52
CA LEU A 236 9.89 11.76 12.73
C LEU A 236 11.14 10.87 12.73
N GLU A 237 11.47 10.25 13.87
CA GLU A 237 12.55 9.25 13.94
C GLU A 237 12.27 8.04 13.05
N LEU A 238 11.02 7.59 12.98
CA LEU A 238 10.60 6.49 12.13
C LEU A 238 10.74 6.81 10.63
N PHE A 239 10.52 8.07 10.21
CA PHE A 239 10.78 8.48 8.83
C PHE A 239 12.22 8.21 8.39
N ALA A 240 13.18 8.44 9.29
CA ALA A 240 14.61 8.26 9.03
C ALA A 240 15.04 6.78 8.98
N ARG A 241 14.27 5.88 9.59
CA ARG A 241 14.55 4.42 9.58
C ARG A 241 14.05 3.74 8.31
N ASP A 242 12.87 4.13 7.84
CA ASP A 242 12.27 3.64 6.60
C ASP A 242 13.14 3.94 5.37
N LYS A 243 13.85 5.07 5.41
CA LYS A 243 14.68 5.57 4.32
C LYS A 243 16.10 5.76 4.82
N LYS A 244 16.94 4.72 4.73
CA LYS A 244 18.41 4.82 4.88
C LYS A 244 19.01 5.70 3.77
N ALA A 245 18.60 6.97 3.70
CA ALA A 245 19.01 7.94 2.70
C ALA A 245 20.12 8.82 3.27
N VAL A 246 21.25 8.78 2.56
CA VAL A 246 22.38 9.67 2.72
C VAL A 246 21.90 11.09 2.33
N ALA A 247 21.53 11.88 3.34
CA ALA A 247 21.00 13.24 3.28
C ALA A 247 19.55 13.39 2.76
N GLY A 248 18.67 13.94 3.62
CA GLY A 248 17.29 14.38 3.31
C GLY A 248 16.22 13.27 3.30
N LEU A 249 15.00 13.60 3.75
CA LEU A 249 13.83 12.72 3.65
C LEU A 249 13.08 13.02 2.34
N THR A 250 12.79 12.00 1.54
CA THR A 250 11.96 12.15 0.33
C THR A 250 10.52 11.82 0.69
N PHE A 251 9.61 12.76 0.45
CA PHE A 251 8.17 12.58 0.57
C PHE A 251 7.55 12.56 -0.82
N VAL A 252 6.36 11.99 -0.96
CA VAL A 252 5.56 12.14 -2.17
C VAL A 252 4.52 13.20 -1.83
N LEU A 253 4.49 14.31 -2.56
CA LEU A 253 3.69 15.50 -2.23
C LEU A 253 2.94 15.99 -3.48
N ASP A 254 1.73 16.50 -3.27
CA ASP A 254 0.97 17.21 -4.31
C ASP A 254 1.63 18.56 -4.66
N GLY A 255 1.31 19.10 -5.83
CA GLY A 255 1.87 20.34 -6.34
C GLY A 255 1.28 20.78 -7.69
N PRO A 256 1.90 21.79 -8.32
CA PRO A 256 1.37 22.42 -9.55
C PRO A 256 1.19 21.44 -10.72
N ASP A 257 2.07 20.44 -10.81
CA ASP A 257 2.06 19.43 -11.88
C ASP A 257 1.52 18.07 -11.36
N GLY A 258 0.85 18.07 -10.21
CA GLY A 258 0.36 16.89 -9.52
C GLY A 258 1.36 16.29 -8.53
N VAL A 259 1.12 15.03 -8.16
CA VAL A 259 1.86 14.32 -7.12
C VAL A 259 3.23 13.87 -7.62
N GLU A 260 4.29 14.24 -6.88
CA GLU A 260 5.68 13.88 -7.21
C GLU A 260 6.56 13.66 -5.97
N PRO A 261 7.71 12.97 -6.10
CA PRO A 261 8.71 12.89 -5.05
C PRO A 261 9.40 14.25 -4.79
N VAL A 262 9.40 14.69 -3.53
CA VAL A 262 9.97 15.95 -3.07
C VAL A 262 10.87 15.71 -1.87
N ARG A 263 12.09 16.24 -1.93
CA ARG A 263 13.04 16.19 -0.81
C ARG A 263 12.75 17.31 0.19
N VAL A 264 12.66 16.95 1.47
CA VAL A 264 12.42 17.87 2.57
C VAL A 264 13.51 17.69 3.62
N GLU A 265 14.20 18.79 3.93
CA GLU A 265 15.31 18.81 4.90
C GLU A 265 14.97 19.60 6.17
N ASP A 266 13.98 20.49 6.09
CA ASP A 266 13.57 21.31 7.23
C ASP A 266 12.71 20.50 8.21
N ARG A 267 13.38 20.02 9.25
CA ARG A 267 12.76 19.31 10.37
C ARG A 267 11.61 20.08 11.02
N ARG A 268 11.70 21.42 11.09
CA ARG A 268 10.67 22.23 11.72
C ARG A 268 9.38 22.20 10.90
N LEU A 269 9.49 22.26 9.57
CA LEU A 269 8.31 22.12 8.69
C LEU A 269 7.63 20.76 8.86
N LEU A 270 8.41 19.69 9.01
CA LEU A 270 7.88 18.34 9.22
C LEU A 270 7.12 18.22 10.54
N LEU A 271 7.65 18.79 11.62
CA LEU A 271 7.01 18.81 12.94
C LEU A 271 5.79 19.72 12.98
N ASP A 272 5.88 20.94 12.44
CA ASP A 272 4.74 21.85 12.44
C ASP A 272 3.57 21.27 11.61
N ALA A 273 3.87 20.51 10.55
CA ALA A 273 2.85 19.77 9.80
C ALA A 273 2.23 18.62 10.61
N LEU A 274 3.00 17.93 11.48
CA LEU A 274 2.46 16.90 12.38
C LEU A 274 1.59 17.52 13.48
N GLU A 275 1.97 18.67 14.00
CA GLU A 275 1.20 19.39 15.02
C GLU A 275 -0.17 19.86 14.50
N GLU A 276 -0.27 20.25 13.24
CA GLU A 276 -1.56 20.59 12.58
C GLU A 276 -2.50 19.38 12.43
N MET A 277 -1.97 18.16 12.58
CA MET A 277 -2.74 16.92 12.45
C MET A 277 -3.33 16.43 13.77
N ARG A 278 -3.06 17.11 14.88
CA ARG A 278 -3.62 16.79 16.20
C ARG A 278 -5.09 17.18 16.34
#